data_AF-A0A517SDC1-F1
#
_entry.id   AF-A0A517SDC1-F1
#
_cell.length_a   1.000
_cell.length_b   1.000
_cell.length_c   1.000
_cell.angle_alpha   90.00
_cell.angle_beta   90.00
_cell.angle_gamma   90.00
#
_symmetry.space_group_name_H-M   'P 1'
#
loop_
_entity.id
_entity.type
_entity.pdbx_description
1 polymer ?
#
loop_
_entity_poly.entity_id
_entity_poly.type
_entity_poly.pdbx_seq_one_letter_code
_entity_poly.pdbx_strand_id
1 'polypeptide(L)' 'MDLLPLTLALAGLPTSESGRYYTEEQIETRVFAIKHAHKAAKSLVREIVTR' A
#
# COMPACT_ATOMS: atom_id res chain seq x y z
N MET A 1 -4.61 11.77 -10.32
CA MET A 1 -4.90 11.38 -8.93
C MET A 1 -3.71 10.61 -8.42
N ASP A 2 -3.06 11.12 -7.39
CA ASP A 2 -1.96 10.40 -6.75
C ASP A 2 -2.56 9.28 -5.89
N LEU A 3 -2.41 8.04 -6.33
CA LEU A 3 -2.98 6.87 -5.65
C LEU A 3 -2.18 6.45 -4.42
N LEU A 4 -0.98 6.98 -4.22
CA LEU A 4 -0.06 6.52 -3.18
C LEU A 4 -0.61 6.73 -1.76
N PRO A 5 -1.17 7.90 -1.37
CA PRO A 5 -1.72 8.07 -0.02
C PRO A 5 -2.84 7.06 0.29
N LEU A 6 -3.78 6.86 -0.64
CA LEU A 6 -4.85 5.86 -0.50
C LEU A 6 -4.30 4.43 -0.46
N THR A 7 -3.30 4.13 -1.30
CA THR A 7 -2.62 2.83 -1.32
C THR A 7 -2.01 2.53 0.06
N LEU A 8 -1.28 3.48 0.65
CA LEU A 8 -0.64 3.29 1.96
C LEU A 8 -1.68 3.17 3.08
N ALA A 9 -2.75 3.96 3.03
CA ALA A 9 -3.85 3.87 3.99
C ALA A 9 -4.56 2.50 3.94
N LEU A 10 -4.79 1.96 2.74
CA LEU A 10 -5.38 0.63 2.56
C LEU A 10 -4.43 -0.52 2.90
N ALA A 11 -3.11 -0.35 2.69
CA ALA A 11 -2.12 -1.36 3.01
C ALA A 11 -1.99 -1.59 4.52
N GLY A 12 -2.30 -0.58 5.34
CA GLY A 12 -2.36 -0.70 6.80
C GLY A 12 -1.05 -1.12 7.47
N LEU A 13 0.09 -0.94 6.79
CA LEU A 13 1.38 -1.37 7.30
C LEU A 13 1.85 -0.45 8.44
N PRO A 14 2.41 -1.00 9.53
CA PRO A 14 2.99 -0.18 10.58
C PRO A 14 4.16 0.63 10.03
N THR A 15 4.35 1.83 10.58
CA THR A 15 5.54 2.65 10.33
C THR A 15 6.79 1.91 10.78
N SER A 16 7.90 2.14 10.10
CA SER A 16 9.19 1.57 10.50
C SER A 16 9.63 2.15 11.84
N GLU A 17 10.06 1.27 12.74
CA GLU A 17 10.65 1.67 14.01
C GLU A 17 12.07 2.20 13.77
N SER A 18 12.40 3.33 14.39
CA SER A 18 13.74 3.91 14.28
C SER A 18 14.81 2.93 14.76
N GLY A 19 15.88 2.77 13.98
CA GLY A 19 16.99 1.87 14.30
C GLY A 19 16.72 0.38 14.08
N ARG A 20 15.52 -0.01 13.61
CA ARG A 20 15.25 -1.38 13.16
C ARG A 20 15.26 -1.45 11.64
N TYR A 21 16.10 -2.33 11.13
CA TYR A 21 16.12 -2.69 9.71
C TYR A 21 15.24 -3.90 9.47
N TYR A 22 14.61 -3.93 8.30
CA TYR A 22 13.89 -5.11 7.85
C TYR A 22 14.84 -6.10 7.20
N THR A 23 14.55 -7.38 7.36
CA THR A 23 15.10 -8.43 6.51
C THR A 23 14.49 -8.36 5.11
N GLU A 24 15.09 -9.06 4.14
CA GLU A 24 14.56 -9.15 2.78
C GLU A 24 13.11 -9.70 2.76
N GLU A 25 12.85 -10.79 3.47
CA GLU A 25 11.52 -11.40 3.60
C GLU A 25 10.47 -10.42 4.18
N GLN A 26 10.87 -9.62 5.17
CA GLN A 26 9.99 -8.59 5.75
C GLN A 26 9.69 -7.48 4.75
N ILE A 27 10.67 -7.07 3.94
CA ILE A 27 10.46 -6.11 2.85
C ILE A 27 9.52 -6.71 1.80
N GLU A 28 9.73 -7.95 1.37
CA GLU A 28 8.89 -8.62 0.38
C GLU A 28 7.42 -8.69 0.83
N THR A 29 7.19 -9.04 2.09
CA THR A 29 5.85 -9.06 2.70
C THR A 29 5.18 -7.68 2.61
N ARG A 30 5.92 -6.62 2.93
CA ARG A 30 5.42 -5.24 2.85
C ARG A 30 5.14 -4.83 1.40
N VAL A 31 6.01 -5.19 0.46
CA VAL A 31 5.82 -4.93 -0.98
C VAL A 31 4.56 -5.63 -1.49
N PHE A 32 4.31 -6.87 -1.08
CA PHE A 32 3.11 -7.61 -1.45
C PHE A 32 1.84 -6.89 -0.96
N ALA A 33 1.79 -6.48 0.30
CA ALA A 33 0.67 -5.72 0.86
C ALA A 33 0.40 -4.41 0.08
N ILE A 34 1.46 -3.64 -0.23
CA ILE A 34 1.35 -2.40 -1.00
C ILE A 34 0.82 -2.65 -2.42
N LYS A 35 1.29 -3.70 -3.11
CA LYS A 35 0.80 -4.05 -4.46
C LYS A 35 -0.70 -4.39 -4.45
N HIS A 36 -1.14 -5.17 -3.46
CA HIS A 36 -2.55 -5.53 -3.31
C HIS A 36 -3.42 -4.30 -3.01
N ALA A 37 -2.98 -3.45 -2.08
CA ALA A 37 -3.66 -2.21 -1.74
C ALA A 37 -3.73 -1.24 -2.94
N HIS A 38 -2.68 -1.17 -3.76
CA HIS A 38 -2.66 -0.33 -4.95
C HIS A 38 -3.70 -0.78 -5.98
N LYS A 39 -3.82 -2.11 -6.19
CA LYS A 39 -4.85 -2.68 -7.06
C LYS A 39 -6.26 -2.31 -6.57
N ALA A 40 -6.51 -2.41 -5.27
CA ALA A 40 -7.78 -2.02 -4.66
C ALA A 40 -8.06 -0.51 -4.80
N ALA A 41 -7.09 0.34 -4.48
CA ALA A 41 -7.19 1.80 -4.61
C ALA A 41 -7.55 2.21 -6.05
N LYS A 42 -6.87 1.63 -7.04
CA LYS A 42 -7.12 1.90 -8.46
C LYS A 42 -8.52 1.43 -8.88
N SER A 43 -8.99 0.30 -8.37
CA SER A 43 -10.34 -0.20 -8.64
C SER A 43 -11.40 0.74 -8.10
N LEU A 44 -11.26 1.16 -6.84
CA LEU A 44 -12.18 2.07 -6.17
C LEU A 44 -12.27 3.43 -6.89
N VAL A 45 -11.12 4.02 -7.22
CA VAL A 45 -11.09 5.32 -7.92
C VAL A 45 -11.76 5.23 -9.29
N ARG A 46 -11.53 4.14 -10.03
CA ARG A 46 -12.21 3.93 -11.31
C ARG A 46 -13.72 3.81 -11.14
N GLU A 47 -14.20 3.09 -10.13
CA GLU A 47 -15.63 2.99 -9.84
C GLU A 47 -16.24 4.36 -9.51
N ILE A 48 -15.57 5.18 -8.70
CA ILE A 48 -16.05 6.51 -8.31
C ILE A 48 -16.13 7.46 -9.51
N VAL A 49 -15.12 7.45 -10.39
CA VAL A 49 -15.04 8.38 -11.53
C VAL A 49 -15.95 7.98 -12.69
N THR A 50 -16.27 6.69 -12.81
CA THR A 50 -17.08 6.17 -13.93
C THR A 50 -18.58 6.14 -13.60
N ARG A 51 -18.97 6.37 -12.34
CA ARG A 51 -20.35 6.63 -11.93
C ARG A 51 -20.68 8.11 -12.07
#